data_AF-A0A3D2WJK5-F1
#
_entry.id   AF-A0A3D2WJK5-F1
#
_cell.length_a   1.000
_cell.length_b   1.000
_cell.length_c   1.000
_cell.angle_alpha   90.00
_cell.angle_beta   90.00
_cell.angle_gamma   90.00
#
_symmetry.space_group_name_H-M   'P 1'
#
loop_
_entity.id
_entity.type
_entity.pdbx_description
1 polymer ?
#
loop_
_entity_poly.entity_id
_entity_poly.type
_entity_poly.pdbx_seq_one_letter_code
_entity_poly.pdbx_strand_id
1 'polypeptide(L)'
;MFILLFWASVLFILYTYFGYPVLIRQKANKKQKHTSVPAYTEVPDEEWPTVSIVVPVHNEAHHVERKINNLREIDYPKDKLTITFVSDGSEDGTN
;
A
#
# COMPACT_ATOMS: atom_id res chain seq x y z
N MET A 1 42.09 -10.61 19.22
CA MET A 1 40.83 -11.29 18.82
C MET A 1 39.60 -10.47 19.19
N PHE A 2 39.32 -10.25 20.48
CA PHE A 2 38.10 -9.53 20.94
C PHE A 2 37.97 -8.09 20.42
N ILE A 3 39.07 -7.34 20.32
CA ILE A 3 39.06 -5.96 19.79
C ILE A 3 38.58 -5.92 18.33
N LEU A 4 38.95 -6.90 17.51
CA LEU A 4 38.53 -7.00 16.11
C LEU A 4 37.05 -7.36 16.00
N LEU A 5 36.60 -8.31 16.83
CA LEU A 5 35.19 -8.68 16.91
C LEU A 5 34.31 -7.49 17.33
N PHE A 6 34.75 -6.72 18.33
CA PHE A 6 34.04 -5.52 18.79
C PHE A 6 33.86 -4.50 17.66
N TRP A 7 34.95 -4.13 16.97
CA TRP A 7 34.87 -3.18 15.86
C TRP A 7 34.07 -3.72 14.66
N ALA A 8 34.18 -5.02 14.37
CA ALA A 8 33.36 -5.66 13.34
C ALA A 8 31.86 -5.57 13.66
N SER A 9 31.47 -5.81 14.91
CA SER A 9 30.07 -5.68 15.35
C SER A 9 29.58 -4.23 15.28
N VAL A 10 30.38 -3.26 15.70
CA VAL A 10 30.04 -1.83 15.60
C VAL A 10 29.84 -1.42 14.14
N LEU A 11 30.76 -1.82 13.26
CA LEU A 11 30.65 -1.55 11.82
C LEU A 11 29.44 -2.22 11.19
N PHE A 12 29.08 -3.43 11.63
CA PHE A 12 27.89 -4.12 11.16
C PHE A 12 26.61 -3.36 11.52
N ILE A 13 26.48 -2.88 12.76
CA ILE A 13 25.35 -2.06 13.20
C ILE A 13 25.29 -0.73 12.42
N LEU A 14 26.44 -0.06 12.25
CA LEU A 14 26.50 1.17 11.46
C LEU A 14 26.11 0.92 10.00
N TYR A 15 26.51 -0.21 9.42
CA TYR A 15 26.12 -0.60 8.08
C TYR A 15 24.61 -0.84 7.97
N THR A 16 23.96 -1.51 8.91
CA THR A 16 22.51 -1.77 8.81
C THR A 16 21.67 -0.50 9.00
N TYR A 17 22.04 0.37 9.93
CA TYR A 17 21.27 1.57 10.25
C TYR A 17 21.58 2.76 9.33
N PHE A 18 22.83 2.92 8.88
CA PHE A 18 23.23 4.07 8.07
C PHE A 18 23.72 3.67 6.68
N GLY A 19 24.61 2.67 6.58
CA GLY A 19 25.20 2.26 5.31
C GLY A 19 24.16 1.79 4.29
N TYR A 20 23.28 0.87 4.70
CA TYR A 20 22.31 0.21 3.82
C TYR A 20 21.23 1.18 3.31
N PRO A 21 20.58 2.01 4.15
CA PRO A 21 19.65 3.04 3.66
C PRO A 21 20.29 4.03 2.69
N VAL A 22 21.53 4.46 2.95
CA VAL A 22 22.27 5.36 2.05
C VAL A 22 22.56 4.69 0.71
N LEU A 23 23.00 3.42 0.70
CA LEU A 23 23.23 2.66 -0.52
C LEU A 23 21.94 2.46 -1.34
N ILE A 24 20.82 2.16 -0.69
CA ILE A 24 19.51 2.09 -1.36
C ILE A 24 19.16 3.44 -1.96
N ARG A 25 19.28 4.54 -1.22
CA ARG A 25 18.94 5.88 -1.72
C ARG A 25 19.78 6.27 -2.93
N GLN A 26 21.08 5.98 -2.92
CA GLN A 26 21.95 6.25 -4.06
C GLN A 26 21.57 5.43 -5.29
N LYS A 27 21.20 4.15 -5.13
CA LYS A 27 20.74 3.30 -6.24
C LYS A 27 19.34 3.68 -6.73
N ALA A 28 18.43 4.07 -5.83
CA ALA A 28 17.09 4.52 -6.14
C ALA A 28 17.12 5.80 -6.99
N ASN A 29 17.90 6.81 -6.59
CA ASN A 29 18.04 8.05 -7.35
C ASN A 29 18.63 7.84 -8.75
N LYS A 30 19.51 6.85 -8.94
CA LYS A 30 20.07 6.51 -10.26
C LYS A 30 19.04 5.86 -11.18
N LYS A 31 18.09 5.10 -10.64
CA LYS A 31 16.97 4.50 -11.39
C LYS A 31 15.79 5.46 -11.58
N GLN A 32 15.70 6.50 -10.75
CA GLN A 32 14.76 7.62 -10.90
C GLN A 32 15.20 8.65 -11.96
N LYS A 33 16.12 8.29 -12.86
CA LYS A 33 16.27 9.03 -14.12
C LYS A 33 15.02 8.82 -14.96
N HIS A 34 14.02 9.68 -14.72
CA HIS A 34 12.97 10.02 -15.66
C HIS A 34 12.50 8.84 -16.54
N THR A 35 11.88 7.83 -15.95
CA THR A 35 10.58 7.48 -16.54
C THR A 35 9.75 8.72 -16.25
N SER A 36 9.65 9.59 -17.25
CA SER A 36 8.51 10.49 -17.32
C SER A 36 7.32 9.59 -17.01
N VAL A 37 6.75 9.73 -15.81
CA VAL A 37 5.37 9.30 -15.61
C VAL A 37 4.68 9.91 -16.81
N PRO A 38 4.16 9.11 -17.76
CA PRO A 38 3.50 9.69 -18.92
C PRO A 38 2.55 10.72 -18.33
N ALA A 39 2.64 11.96 -18.82
CA ALA A 39 1.73 13.01 -18.40
C ALA A 39 0.35 12.36 -18.38
N TYR A 40 -0.34 12.41 -17.23
CA TYR A 40 -1.65 11.78 -17.08
C TYR A 40 -2.50 12.32 -18.21
N THR A 41 -2.59 11.57 -19.31
CA THR A 41 -3.52 11.89 -20.38
C THR A 41 -4.85 11.61 -19.74
N GLU A 42 -5.73 12.61 -19.71
CA GLU A 42 -7.11 12.38 -19.31
C GLU A 42 -7.69 11.37 -20.30
N VAL A 43 -7.69 10.12 -19.88
CA VAL A 43 -8.30 9.01 -20.60
C VAL A 43 -9.78 9.04 -20.21
N PRO A 44 -10.71 9.01 -21.19
CA PRO A 44 -12.13 8.99 -20.89
C PRO A 44 -12.51 7.87 -19.93
N ASP A 45 -13.49 8.12 -19.07
CA ASP A 45 -14.00 7.17 -18.08
C ASP A 45 -14.42 5.83 -18.73
N GLU A 46 -14.86 5.85 -19.98
CA GLU A 46 -15.22 4.67 -20.79
C GLU A 46 -14.03 3.74 -21.07
N GLU A 47 -12.80 4.24 -20.99
CA GLU A 47 -11.57 3.46 -21.17
C GLU A 47 -10.96 3.02 -19.84
N TRP A 48 -11.50 3.46 -18.69
CA TRP A 48 -11.03 3.02 -17.38
C TRP A 48 -11.29 1.51 -17.17
N PRO A 49 -10.43 0.81 -16.41
CA PRO A 49 -10.57 -0.63 -16.20
C PRO A 49 -11.78 -0.97 -15.31
N THR A 50 -12.25 -2.21 -15.36
CA THR A 50 -13.17 -2.71 -14.32
C THR A 50 -12.38 -2.97 -13.03
N VAL A 51 -12.88 -2.48 -11.91
CA VAL A 51 -12.24 -2.59 -10.58
C VAL A 51 -13.17 -3.32 -9.64
N SER A 52 -12.62 -4.28 -8.89
CA SER A 52 -13.31 -4.97 -7.81
C SER A 52 -12.60 -4.71 -6.49
N ILE A 53 -13.31 -4.14 -5.53
CA ILE A 53 -12.85 -3.89 -4.17
C ILE A 53 -13.40 -5.00 -3.29
N VAL A 54 -12.53 -5.86 -2.77
CA VAL A 54 -12.89 -6.89 -1.80
C VAL A 54 -12.49 -6.42 -0.41
N VAL A 55 -13.47 -6.34 0.50
CA VAL A 55 -13.28 -5.86 1.87
C VAL A 55 -13.53 -7.03 2.83
N PRO A 56 -12.49 -7.66 3.38
CA PRO A 56 -12.67 -8.61 4.46
C PRO A 56 -13.14 -7.87 5.73
N VAL A 57 -14.10 -8.45 6.43
CA VAL A 57 -14.68 -7.89 7.65
C VAL A 57 -14.74 -8.95 8.73
N HIS A 58 -14.27 -8.61 9.93
CA HIS A 58 -14.40 -9.46 11.11
C HIS A 58 -14.56 -8.58 12.35
N ASN A 59 -15.73 -8.65 12.98
CA ASN A 59 -16.08 -7.84 14.15
C ASN A 59 -15.92 -6.32 13.95
N GLU A 60 -16.56 -5.76 12.92
CA GLU A 60 -16.49 -4.34 12.55
C GLU A 60 -17.86 -3.64 12.63
N ALA A 61 -18.78 -4.08 13.50
CA ALA A 61 -20.15 -3.54 13.58
C ALA A 61 -20.18 -2.01 13.78
N HIS A 62 -19.19 -1.45 14.47
CA HIS A 62 -19.07 0.00 14.72
C HIS A 62 -18.44 0.79 13.56
N HIS A 63 -17.89 0.13 12.54
CA HIS A 63 -17.09 0.76 11.48
C HIS A 63 -17.59 0.44 10.07
N VAL A 64 -18.29 -0.68 9.90
CA VAL A 64 -18.76 -1.17 8.61
C VAL A 64 -19.65 -0.15 7.88
N GLU A 65 -20.58 0.51 8.60
CA GLU A 65 -21.46 1.52 8.00
C GLU A 65 -20.68 2.73 7.47
N ARG A 66 -19.75 3.26 8.26
CA ARG A 66 -18.88 4.36 7.85
C ARG A 66 -18.03 3.96 6.64
N LYS A 67 -17.53 2.73 6.61
CA LYS A 67 -16.75 2.20 5.48
C LYS A 67 -17.59 2.08 4.21
N ILE A 68 -18.82 1.59 4.31
CA ILE A 68 -19.76 1.50 3.19
C ILE A 68 -20.02 2.88 2.60
N ASN A 69 -20.30 3.88 3.43
CA ASN A 69 -20.58 5.24 2.96
C ASN A 69 -19.35 5.84 2.26
N ASN A 70 -18.17 5.68 2.85
CA ASN A 70 -16.92 6.14 2.23
C ASN A 70 -16.64 5.47 0.88
N LEU A 71 -16.91 4.17 0.75
CA LEU A 71 -16.71 3.44 -0.51
C LEU A 71 -17.75 3.81 -1.58
N ARG A 72 -18.95 4.27 -1.21
CA ARG A 72 -19.95 4.76 -2.15
C ARG A 72 -19.59 6.12 -2.76
N GLU A 73 -18.84 6.93 -2.02
CA GLU A 73 -18.35 8.25 -2.43
C GLU A 73 -17.17 8.18 -3.41
N ILE A 74 -16.66 6.98 -3.73
CA ILE A 74 -15.63 6.82 -4.75
C ILE A 74 -16.15 7.35 -6.09
N ASP A 75 -15.38 8.29 -6.63
CA ASP A 75 -15.54 8.87 -7.97
C ASP A 75 -14.98 7.90 -9.02
N TYR A 76 -15.84 6.98 -9.46
CA TYR A 76 -15.55 5.97 -10.47
C TYR A 76 -16.84 5.57 -11.19
N PRO A 77 -16.80 5.22 -12.47
CA PRO A 77 -17.96 4.71 -13.20
C PRO A 77 -18.63 3.55 -12.45
N LYS A 78 -19.91 3.74 -12.09
CA LYS A 78 -20.64 2.80 -11.22
C LYS A 78 -20.87 1.43 -11.86
N ASP A 79 -20.85 1.36 -13.18
CA ASP A 79 -20.92 0.14 -13.99
C ASP A 79 -19.59 -0.65 -14.00
N LYS A 80 -18.48 -0.02 -13.62
CA LYS A 80 -17.14 -0.61 -13.61
C LYS A 80 -16.57 -0.84 -12.20
N LEU A 81 -17.26 -0.40 -11.16
CA LEU A 81 -16.83 -0.55 -9.77
C LEU A 81 -17.72 -1.57 -9.04
N THR A 82 -17.13 -2.70 -8.67
CA THR A 82 -17.79 -3.70 -7.82
C THR A 82 -17.17 -3.65 -6.43
N ILE A 83 -18.02 -3.69 -5.39
CA ILE A 83 -17.57 -3.67 -3.99
C ILE A 83 -18.20 -4.85 -3.27
N THR A 84 -17.36 -5.75 -2.76
CA THR A 84 -17.79 -6.99 -2.09
C THR A 84 -17.23 -7.02 -0.68
N PHE A 85 -18.11 -7.09 0.31
CA PHE A 85 -17.73 -7.33 1.70
C PHE A 85 -17.78 -8.83 1.98
N VAL A 86 -16.71 -9.35 2.60
CA VAL A 86 -16.57 -10.77 2.94
C VAL A 86 -16.45 -10.88 4.46
N SER A 87 -17.51 -11.31 5.12
CA SER A 87 -17.50 -11.56 6.57
C SER A 87 -17.06 -12.98 6.87
N ASP A 88 -16.01 -13.12 7.68
CA ASP A 88 -15.50 -14.42 8.14
C ASP A 88 -15.93 -14.66 9.58
N GLY A 89 -17.20 -15.03 9.77
CA GLY A 89 -17.73 -15.46 11.06
C GLY A 89 -17.77 -14.38 12.16
N SER A 90 -18.15 -13.15 11.82
CA SER A 90 -18.30 -12.08 12.81
C SER A 90 -19.36 -12.41 13.87
N GLU A 91 -19.09 -12.09 15.13
CA GLU A 91 -19.93 -12.39 16.31
C GLU A 91 -20.56 -11.13 16.92
N ASP A 92 -20.20 -9.94 16.43
CA ASP A 92 -20.55 -8.64 16.99
C ASP A 92 -21.77 -7.95 16.32
N GLY A 93 -22.45 -8.65 15.42
CA GLY A 93 -23.56 -8.09 14.63
C GLY A 93 -23.15 -7.41 13.33
N THR A 94 -21.94 -7.67 12.82
CA THR A 94 -21.47 -7.18 11.50
C THR A 94 -22.25 -7.75 10.29
N ASN A 95 -22.82 -8.96 10.40
CA ASN A 95 -23.51 -9.67 9.30
C ASN A 95 -24.90 -9.10 9.02
#